data_AF-A0A934LR42-F1
#
_entry.id   AF-A0A934LR42-F1
#
_cell.length_a   1.000
_cell.length_b   1.000
_cell.length_c   1.000
_cell.angle_alpha   90.00
_cell.angle_beta   90.00
_cell.angle_gamma   90.00
#
_symmetry.space_group_name_H-M   'P 1'
#
loop_
_entity.id
_entity.type
_entity.pdbx_description
1 polymer ?
#
loop_
_entity_poly.entity_id
_entity_poly.type
_entity_poly.pdbx_seq_one_letter_code
_entity_poly.pdbx_strand_id
1 'polypeptide(L)'
;ALRRVPTNGQPPLETWRWIRDQVDPGRSAFWLGEGDDLSYLDVFDSIYFFDISWAADPAYAMASLNRKWTEYNRQHGTNKALTATVMPGYDDSRLGRASPHVRPRNDGQYYTASFQAAINLTPSLIVINSYNEWFEGTQIEPSVSYGSKYLDLTREWSARYKAR
;
A
#
# COMPACT_ATOMS: atom_id res chain seq x y z
N ALA A 1 19.04 -1.43 -0.29
CA ALA A 1 18.62 -2.35 -1.36
C ALA A 1 17.99 -3.57 -0.70
N LEU A 2 16.66 -3.72 -0.77
CA LEU A 2 15.98 -4.95 -0.36
C LEU A 2 16.59 -6.09 -1.20
N ARG A 3 17.21 -7.06 -0.53
CA ARG A 3 17.81 -8.21 -1.23
C ARG A 3 16.67 -8.94 -1.92
N ARG A 4 16.76 -9.05 -3.25
CA ARG A 4 15.88 -9.91 -4.06
C ARG A 4 15.89 -11.30 -3.43
N VAL A 5 14.73 -11.96 -3.39
CA VAL A 5 14.64 -13.34 -2.90
C VAL A 5 15.67 -14.18 -3.68
N PRO A 6 16.56 -14.93 -3.01
CA PRO A 6 17.51 -15.80 -3.68
C PRO A 6 16.73 -16.81 -4.51
N THR A 7 16.85 -16.72 -5.84
CA THR A 7 15.93 -17.47 -6.70
C THR A 7 16.39 -18.89 -7.02
N ASN A 8 17.60 -19.30 -6.61
CA ASN A 8 18.22 -20.57 -7.00
C ASN A 8 18.11 -20.88 -8.52
N GLY A 9 18.10 -19.84 -9.37
CA GLY A 9 17.94 -19.96 -10.82
C GLY A 9 16.49 -19.97 -11.33
N GLN A 10 15.49 -19.91 -10.46
CA GLN A 10 14.08 -19.79 -10.83
C GLN A 10 13.66 -18.33 -11.05
N PRO A 11 12.50 -18.08 -11.70
CA PRO A 11 11.84 -16.79 -11.66
C PRO A 11 11.40 -16.42 -10.22
N PRO A 12 11.34 -15.13 -9.85
CA PRO A 12 10.97 -14.71 -8.50
C PRO A 12 9.60 -15.22 -8.02
N LEU A 13 8.58 -15.28 -8.88
CA LEU A 13 7.25 -15.79 -8.53
C LEU A 13 7.31 -17.27 -8.12
N GLU A 14 8.01 -18.10 -8.89
CA GLU A 14 8.18 -19.52 -8.58
C GLU A 14 9.01 -19.74 -7.32
N THR A 15 9.98 -18.86 -7.06
CA THR A 15 10.71 -18.89 -5.79
C THR A 15 9.78 -18.66 -4.60
N TRP A 16 8.87 -17.67 -4.68
CA TRP A 16 7.89 -17.44 -3.63
C TRP A 16 6.89 -18.58 -3.49
N ARG A 17 6.46 -19.18 -4.60
CA ARG A 17 5.59 -20.36 -4.60
C ARG A 17 6.25 -21.49 -3.83
N TRP A 18 7.50 -21.80 -4.16
CA TRP A 18 8.29 -22.81 -3.46
C TRP A 18 8.42 -22.49 -1.96
N ILE A 19 8.76 -21.25 -1.58
CA ILE A 19 8.86 -20.86 -0.16
C ILE A 19 7.53 -21.10 0.55
N ARG A 20 6.41 -20.62 0.00
CA ARG A 20 5.09 -20.76 0.64
C ARG A 20 4.70 -22.23 0.79
N ASP A 21 5.01 -23.07 -0.19
CA ASP A 21 4.78 -24.52 -0.11
C ASP A 21 5.60 -25.20 0.99
N GLN A 22 6.78 -24.68 1.33
CA GLN A 22 7.61 -25.22 2.41
C GLN A 22 7.20 -24.72 3.80
N VAL A 23 6.90 -23.43 3.93
CA VAL A 23 6.72 -22.79 5.26
C VAL A 23 5.25 -22.65 5.67
N ASP A 24 4.32 -22.69 4.72
CA ASP A 24 2.87 -22.64 4.96
C ASP A 24 2.10 -23.58 3.99
N PRO A 25 2.42 -24.89 3.96
CA PRO A 25 1.79 -25.85 3.03
C PRO A 25 0.27 -25.94 3.22
N GLY A 26 -0.22 -25.72 4.44
CA GLY A 26 -1.64 -25.73 4.78
C GLY A 26 -2.38 -24.42 4.48
N ARG A 27 -1.68 -23.38 3.98
CA ARG A 27 -2.25 -22.04 3.69
C ARG A 27 -2.98 -21.43 4.90
N SER A 28 -2.37 -21.57 6.08
CA SER A 28 -2.92 -21.13 7.35
C SER A 28 -2.63 -19.66 7.66
N ALA A 29 -1.59 -19.08 7.06
CA ALA A 29 -1.23 -17.68 7.22
C ALA A 29 -1.77 -16.83 6.06
N PHE A 30 -2.10 -15.57 6.36
CA PHE A 30 -2.38 -14.56 5.34
C PHE A 30 -1.09 -13.91 4.86
N TRP A 31 -0.75 -14.11 3.59
CA TRP A 31 0.44 -13.56 2.96
C TRP A 31 0.09 -12.27 2.23
N LEU A 32 0.58 -11.15 2.75
CA LEU A 32 0.46 -9.82 2.14
C LEU A 32 1.78 -9.45 1.45
N GLY A 33 1.77 -9.37 0.13
CA GLY A 33 2.91 -8.93 -0.67
C GLY A 33 2.91 -7.42 -0.88
N GLU A 34 4.09 -6.83 -1.04
CA GLU A 34 4.25 -5.45 -1.53
C GLU A 34 4.57 -5.49 -3.03
N GLY A 35 3.94 -4.62 -3.82
CA GLY A 35 4.27 -4.45 -5.23
C GLY A 35 3.06 -4.08 -6.10
N ASP A 36 3.32 -3.87 -7.41
CA ASP A 36 2.32 -3.45 -8.39
C ASP A 36 2.05 -4.46 -9.53
N ASP A 37 2.75 -5.61 -9.47
CA ASP A 37 2.57 -6.78 -10.32
C ASP A 37 1.59 -7.76 -9.66
N LEU A 38 0.37 -7.85 -10.22
CA LEU A 38 -0.69 -8.68 -9.66
C LEU A 38 -0.51 -10.18 -9.96
N SER A 39 0.45 -10.59 -10.79
CA SER A 39 0.76 -12.02 -10.95
C SER A 39 1.16 -12.69 -9.63
N TYR A 40 1.67 -11.91 -8.68
CA TYR A 40 2.01 -12.40 -7.33
C TYR A 40 0.78 -12.81 -6.51
N LEU A 41 -0.44 -12.46 -6.91
CA LEU A 41 -1.65 -12.99 -6.29
C LEU A 41 -1.83 -14.51 -6.51
N ASP A 42 -1.06 -15.12 -7.43
CA ASP A 42 -1.00 -16.58 -7.56
C ASP A 42 -0.32 -17.27 -6.36
N VAL A 43 0.42 -16.51 -5.57
CA VAL A 43 1.17 -16.99 -4.41
C VAL A 43 0.76 -16.27 -3.13
N PHE A 44 0.43 -14.98 -3.18
CA PHE A 44 0.00 -14.17 -2.05
C PHE A 44 -1.54 -14.10 -1.97
N ASP A 45 -2.05 -13.83 -0.77
CA ASP A 45 -3.50 -13.70 -0.54
C ASP A 45 -4.00 -12.29 -0.89
N SER A 46 -3.10 -11.31 -0.78
CA SER A 46 -3.25 -9.96 -1.29
C SER A 46 -1.87 -9.37 -1.58
N ILE A 47 -1.84 -8.31 -2.39
CA ILE A 47 -0.72 -7.38 -2.48
C ILE A 47 -1.17 -5.94 -2.17
N TYR A 48 -0.25 -5.01 -1.98
CA TYR A 48 -0.57 -3.58 -1.86
C TYR A 48 0.52 -2.72 -2.53
N PHE A 49 0.12 -1.56 -3.05
CA PHE A 49 1.07 -0.56 -3.53
C PHE A 49 1.71 0.12 -2.32
N PHE A 50 3.03 0.08 -2.16
CA PHE A 50 3.67 0.78 -1.05
C PHE A 50 3.52 2.31 -1.18
N ASP A 51 3.74 2.83 -2.38
CA ASP A 51 3.72 4.26 -2.67
C ASP A 51 2.61 4.63 -3.67
N ILE A 52 1.81 5.63 -3.32
CA ILE A 52 0.77 6.24 -4.17
C ILE A 52 1.03 7.72 -4.46
N SER A 53 2.12 8.28 -3.95
CA SER A 53 2.46 9.71 -4.02
C SER A 53 2.78 10.19 -5.44
N TRP A 54 3.07 9.25 -6.36
CA TRP A 54 3.18 9.50 -7.80
C TRP A 54 1.88 10.09 -8.37
N ALA A 55 0.72 9.81 -7.78
CA ALA A 55 -0.55 10.42 -8.13
C ALA A 55 -0.81 11.69 -7.30
N ALA A 56 -1.13 12.78 -7.99
CA ALA A 56 -1.59 14.01 -7.33
C ALA A 56 -2.96 13.85 -6.66
N ASP A 57 -3.83 13.06 -7.27
CA ASP A 57 -5.12 12.64 -6.72
C ASP A 57 -5.05 11.15 -6.33
N PRO A 58 -5.16 10.80 -5.04
CA PRO A 58 -5.21 9.40 -4.59
C PRO A 58 -6.29 8.56 -5.27
N ALA A 59 -7.40 9.16 -5.71
CA ALA A 59 -8.44 8.44 -6.44
C ALA A 59 -7.93 7.86 -7.76
N TYR A 60 -6.97 8.52 -8.41
CA TYR A 60 -6.36 7.99 -9.64
C TYR A 60 -5.51 6.73 -9.35
N ALA A 61 -4.72 6.75 -8.27
CA ALA A 61 -3.94 5.59 -7.84
C ALA A 61 -4.84 4.40 -7.46
N MET A 62 -5.89 4.65 -6.68
CA MET A 62 -6.86 3.63 -6.28
C MET A 62 -7.68 3.10 -7.46
N ALA A 63 -8.07 3.94 -8.41
CA ALA A 63 -8.72 3.50 -9.64
C ALA A 63 -7.79 2.61 -10.49
N SER A 64 -6.49 2.93 -10.55
CA SER A 64 -5.49 2.09 -11.22
C SER A 64 -5.36 0.72 -10.55
N LEU A 65 -5.25 0.69 -9.21
CA LEU A 65 -5.24 -0.53 -8.43
C LEU A 65 -6.50 -1.37 -8.69
N ASN A 66 -7.69 -0.77 -8.59
CA ASN A 66 -8.96 -1.47 -8.74
C ASN A 66 -9.13 -2.07 -10.15
N ARG A 67 -8.72 -1.35 -11.20
CA ARG A 67 -8.74 -1.87 -12.57
C ARG A 67 -7.86 -3.11 -12.72
N LYS A 68 -6.60 -3.02 -12.26
CA LYS A 68 -5.68 -4.18 -12.27
C LYS A 68 -6.29 -5.35 -11.48
N TRP A 69 -6.85 -5.08 -10.30
CA TRP A 69 -7.40 -6.10 -9.41
C TRP A 69 -8.60 -6.83 -9.99
N THR A 70 -9.56 -6.06 -10.53
CA THR A 70 -10.75 -6.60 -11.17
C THR A 70 -10.37 -7.45 -12.38
N GLU A 71 -9.39 -6.99 -13.16
CA GLU A 71 -8.91 -7.75 -14.32
C GLU A 71 -8.24 -9.06 -13.90
N TYR A 72 -7.38 -9.05 -12.87
CA TYR A 72 -6.78 -10.28 -12.35
C TYR A 72 -7.82 -11.29 -11.89
N ASN A 73 -8.78 -10.86 -11.04
CA ASN A 73 -9.84 -11.72 -10.53
C ASN A 73 -10.68 -12.31 -11.68
N ARG A 74 -11.02 -11.49 -12.69
CA ARG A 74 -11.76 -11.92 -13.87
C ARG A 74 -11.01 -12.96 -14.71
N GLN A 75 -9.72 -12.75 -14.96
CA GLN A 75 -8.89 -13.66 -15.77
C GLN A 75 -8.66 -15.01 -15.07
N HIS A 76 -8.54 -15.02 -13.75
CA HIS A 76 -8.20 -16.22 -12.98
C HIS A 76 -9.41 -16.90 -12.33
N GLY A 77 -10.61 -16.33 -12.46
CA GLY A 77 -11.81 -16.83 -11.78
C GLY A 77 -11.69 -16.80 -10.26
N THR A 78 -11.00 -15.81 -9.72
CA THR A 78 -10.74 -15.65 -8.28
C THR A 78 -11.48 -14.47 -7.68
N ASN A 79 -11.49 -14.38 -6.35
CA ASN A 79 -12.00 -13.23 -5.61
C ASN A 79 -11.02 -12.84 -4.49
N LYS A 80 -9.82 -12.36 -4.89
CA LYS A 80 -8.75 -12.01 -3.95
C LYS A 80 -9.13 -10.78 -3.11
N ALA A 81 -8.81 -10.84 -1.82
CA ALA A 81 -9.05 -9.78 -0.85
C ALA A 81 -8.23 -8.53 -1.21
N LEU A 82 -8.89 -7.41 -1.52
CA LEU A 82 -8.22 -6.18 -1.92
C LEU A 82 -7.59 -5.48 -0.70
N THR A 83 -6.30 -5.14 -0.79
CA THR A 83 -5.62 -4.27 0.16
C THR A 83 -5.31 -2.92 -0.48
N ALA A 84 -5.82 -1.84 0.12
CA ALA A 84 -5.57 -0.47 -0.33
C ALA A 84 -4.49 0.21 0.52
N THR A 85 -3.91 1.28 0.00
CA THR A 85 -2.88 2.07 0.69
C THR A 85 -3.33 3.51 0.85
N VAL A 86 -3.05 4.09 2.02
CA VAL A 86 -3.28 5.50 2.33
C VAL A 86 -1.98 6.15 2.78
N MET A 87 -1.77 7.40 2.38
CA MET A 87 -0.54 8.15 2.65
C MET A 87 -0.88 9.61 2.97
N PRO A 88 -0.22 10.24 3.97
CA PRO A 88 -0.50 11.63 4.30
C PRO A 88 0.13 12.63 3.32
N GLY A 89 1.11 12.19 2.54
CA GLY A 89 1.92 12.94 1.58
C GLY A 89 3.28 12.26 1.44
N TYR A 90 4.23 12.92 0.78
CA TYR A 90 5.61 12.46 0.57
C TYR A 90 6.52 13.68 0.38
N ASP A 91 7.74 13.66 0.91
CA ASP A 91 8.75 14.68 0.66
C ASP A 91 10.15 14.12 0.95
N ASP A 92 10.92 13.83 -0.11
CA ASP A 92 12.32 13.41 -0.01
C ASP A 92 13.32 14.53 -0.36
N SER A 93 12.86 15.79 -0.46
CA SER A 93 13.68 16.95 -0.88
C SER A 93 14.89 17.20 0.01
N ARG A 94 14.86 16.71 1.24
CA ARG A 94 15.94 16.84 2.23
C ARG A 94 17.01 15.75 2.14
N LEU A 95 16.84 14.77 1.26
CA LEU A 95 17.77 13.64 1.11
C LEU A 95 18.90 13.89 0.11
N GLY A 96 18.95 15.07 -0.53
CA GLY A 96 20.01 15.42 -1.50
C GLY A 96 19.93 14.61 -2.81
N ARG A 97 18.73 14.13 -3.18
CA ARG A 97 18.51 13.41 -4.44
C ARG A 97 18.58 14.35 -5.63
N ALA A 98 19.08 13.86 -6.76
CA ALA A 98 19.18 14.64 -8.01
C ALA A 98 17.81 15.08 -8.56
N SER A 99 16.75 14.33 -8.26
CA SER A 99 15.38 14.65 -8.64
C SER A 99 14.46 14.31 -7.46
N PRO A 100 14.28 15.25 -6.51
CA PRO A 100 13.42 15.02 -5.37
C PRO A 100 11.94 14.97 -5.81
N HIS A 101 11.16 14.17 -5.09
CA HIS A 101 9.73 14.03 -5.25
C HIS A 101 9.01 14.60 -4.04
N VAL A 102 7.96 15.38 -4.32
CA VAL A 102 7.14 16.02 -3.28
C VAL A 102 5.67 15.84 -3.62
N ARG A 103 4.95 15.25 -2.68
CA ARG A 103 3.50 15.22 -2.62
C ARG A 103 3.04 15.96 -1.36
N PRO A 104 2.61 17.23 -1.49
CA PRO A 104 2.25 18.02 -0.32
C PRO A 104 1.06 17.43 0.40
N ARG A 105 1.09 17.51 1.73
CA ARG A 105 0.00 17.00 2.57
C ARG A 105 -1.28 17.84 2.49
N ASN A 106 -1.16 19.08 2.00
CA ASN A 106 -2.23 20.08 1.87
C ASN A 106 -3.10 20.17 3.13
N ASP A 107 -2.45 20.35 4.28
CA ASP A 107 -3.10 20.44 5.58
C ASP A 107 -4.02 19.24 5.93
N GLY A 108 -3.68 18.04 5.44
CA GLY A 108 -4.42 16.81 5.68
C GLY A 108 -5.43 16.44 4.58
N GLN A 109 -5.61 17.30 3.57
CA GLN A 109 -6.49 17.03 2.43
C GLN A 109 -6.04 15.81 1.64
N TYR A 110 -4.72 15.64 1.39
CA TYR A 110 -4.21 14.49 0.65
C TYR A 110 -4.47 13.17 1.42
N TYR A 111 -4.27 13.18 2.75
CA TYR A 111 -4.54 12.01 3.57
C TYR A 111 -6.02 11.63 3.58
N THR A 112 -6.88 12.63 3.74
CA THR A 112 -8.34 12.48 3.70
C THR A 112 -8.80 11.90 2.36
N ALA A 113 -8.30 12.46 1.25
CA ALA A 113 -8.62 11.97 -0.09
C ALA A 113 -8.13 10.52 -0.29
N SER A 114 -6.96 10.16 0.24
CA SER A 114 -6.45 8.78 0.17
C SER A 114 -7.35 7.79 0.91
N PHE A 115 -7.83 8.14 2.11
CA PHE A 115 -8.78 7.31 2.85
C PHE A 115 -10.14 7.19 2.15
N GLN A 116 -10.68 8.30 1.63
CA GLN A 116 -11.93 8.29 0.87
C GLN A 116 -11.82 7.37 -0.34
N ALA A 117 -10.77 7.54 -1.15
CA ALA A 117 -10.52 6.72 -2.32
C ALA A 117 -10.35 5.24 -1.96
N ALA A 118 -9.59 4.94 -0.90
CA ALA A 118 -9.39 3.57 -0.42
C ALA A 118 -10.72 2.95 0.04
N ILE A 119 -11.48 3.62 0.91
CA ILE A 119 -12.76 3.09 1.45
C ILE A 119 -13.79 2.85 0.35
N ASN A 120 -13.84 3.70 -0.67
CA ASN A 120 -14.75 3.55 -1.81
C ASN A 120 -14.51 2.26 -2.61
N LEU A 121 -13.33 1.64 -2.51
CA LEU A 121 -13.06 0.33 -3.11
C LEU A 121 -13.58 -0.84 -2.27
N THR A 122 -14.15 -0.58 -1.09
CA THR A 122 -14.56 -1.62 -0.11
C THR A 122 -13.43 -2.63 0.23
N PRO A 123 -12.20 -2.18 0.53
CA PRO A 123 -11.05 -3.06 0.66
C PRO A 123 -11.13 -3.92 1.92
N SER A 124 -10.62 -5.15 1.85
CA SER A 124 -10.50 -6.02 3.03
C SER A 124 -9.50 -5.47 4.04
N LEU A 125 -8.46 -4.76 3.59
CA LEU A 125 -7.41 -4.17 4.43
C LEU A 125 -7.02 -2.78 3.92
N ILE A 126 -6.60 -1.89 4.83
CA ILE A 126 -5.94 -0.63 4.50
C ILE A 126 -4.57 -0.60 5.16
N VAL A 127 -3.52 -0.37 4.38
CA VAL A 127 -2.17 -0.10 4.85
C VAL A 127 -1.95 1.41 4.94
N ILE A 128 -1.47 1.88 6.09
CA ILE A 128 -1.05 3.27 6.26
C ILE A 128 0.46 3.32 6.04
N ASN A 129 0.91 4.03 5.01
CA ASN A 129 2.31 4.32 4.80
C ASN A 129 2.57 5.80 5.18
N SER A 130 3.14 6.09 6.36
CA SER A 130 3.71 5.20 7.38
C SER A 130 3.43 5.72 8.80
N TYR A 131 3.78 4.95 9.84
CA TYR A 131 3.85 5.53 11.19
C TYR A 131 4.96 6.59 11.27
N ASN A 132 6.22 6.23 10.97
CA ASN A 132 7.40 7.07 11.27
C ASN A 132 8.52 7.04 10.22
N GLU A 133 8.22 6.93 8.93
CA GLU A 133 9.24 7.10 7.88
C GLU A 133 9.53 8.60 7.65
N TRP A 134 10.40 9.14 8.50
CA TRP A 134 10.73 10.57 8.53
C TRP A 134 11.54 11.03 7.32
N PHE A 135 12.37 10.16 6.74
CA PHE A 135 13.23 10.53 5.61
C PHE A 135 12.42 10.83 4.34
N GLU A 136 11.29 10.14 4.16
CA GLU A 136 10.39 10.32 3.03
C GLU A 136 9.18 11.20 3.37
N GLY A 137 9.11 11.70 4.60
CA GLY A 137 8.05 12.61 5.01
C GLY A 137 6.64 11.98 4.98
N THR A 138 6.51 10.66 5.14
CA THR A 138 5.22 9.93 5.12
C THR A 138 4.65 9.64 6.51
N GLN A 139 5.34 10.05 7.57
CA GLN A 139 4.99 9.78 8.97
C GLN A 139 3.62 10.36 9.38
N ILE A 140 2.83 9.58 10.13
CA ILE A 140 1.68 10.07 10.91
C ILE A 140 2.02 10.29 12.39
N GLU A 141 3.23 9.89 12.82
CA GLU A 141 3.78 10.16 14.14
C GLU A 141 3.72 11.67 14.46
N PRO A 142 3.31 12.06 15.68
CA PRO A 142 3.24 13.46 16.07
C PRO A 142 4.56 14.19 15.88
N SER A 143 4.48 15.44 15.43
CA SER A 143 5.65 16.27 15.16
C SER A 143 5.45 17.70 15.63
N VAL A 144 6.53 18.47 15.75
CA VAL A 144 6.44 19.91 16.01
C VAL A 144 5.63 20.63 14.92
N SER A 145 5.74 20.19 13.66
CA SER A 145 5.07 20.82 12.52
C SER A 145 3.59 20.44 12.39
N TYR A 146 3.18 19.28 12.89
CA TYR A 146 1.84 18.72 12.63
C TYR A 146 1.03 18.38 13.89
N GLY A 147 1.64 18.43 15.09
CA GLY A 147 1.00 18.01 16.33
C GLY A 147 0.46 16.57 16.21
N SER A 148 -0.72 16.31 16.76
CA SER A 148 -1.43 15.03 16.66
C SER A 148 -2.28 14.88 15.40
N LYS A 149 -2.31 15.88 14.49
CA LYS A 149 -3.30 15.99 13.41
C LYS A 149 -3.47 14.71 12.59
N TYR A 150 -2.36 14.06 12.21
CA TYR A 150 -2.43 12.86 11.38
C TYR A 150 -2.90 11.63 12.15
N LEU A 151 -2.59 11.50 13.45
CA LEU A 151 -3.19 10.47 14.30
C LEU A 151 -4.70 10.71 14.50
N ASP A 152 -5.12 11.96 14.64
CA ASP A 152 -6.54 12.31 14.76
C ASP A 152 -7.33 11.97 13.49
N LEU A 153 -6.76 12.28 12.32
CA LEU A 153 -7.31 11.84 11.03
C LEU A 153 -7.33 10.32 10.91
N THR A 154 -6.25 9.63 11.30
CA THR A 154 -6.22 8.15 11.30
C THR A 154 -7.34 7.58 12.16
N ARG A 155 -7.57 8.13 13.36
CA ARG A 155 -8.68 7.72 14.24
C ARG A 155 -10.03 7.90 13.57
N GLU A 156 -10.29 9.08 13.02
CA GLU A 156 -11.55 9.40 12.34
C GLU A 156 -11.82 8.46 11.16
N TRP A 157 -10.84 8.31 10.27
CA TRP A 157 -11.00 7.52 9.05
C TRP A 157 -10.98 6.02 9.31
N SER A 158 -10.28 5.56 10.35
CA SER A 158 -10.38 4.17 10.80
C SER A 158 -11.78 3.85 11.33
N ALA A 159 -12.43 4.79 12.03
CA ALA A 159 -13.81 4.61 12.48
C ALA A 159 -14.78 4.51 11.29
N ARG A 160 -14.62 5.38 10.29
CA ARG A 160 -15.41 5.34 9.03
C ARG A 160 -15.19 4.02 8.28
N TYR A 161 -13.95 3.55 8.16
CA TYR A 161 -13.63 2.26 7.54
C TYR A 161 -14.30 1.08 8.27
N LYS A 162 -14.39 1.12 9.60
CA LYS A 162 -15.03 0.05 10.39
C LYS A 162 -16.57 0.11 10.37
N ALA A 163 -17.15 1.26 10.07
CA ALA A 163 -18.60 1.49 10.08
C ALA A 163 -19.28 1.23 8.72
N ARG A 164 -18.51 0.90 7.69
CA ARG A 164 -19.02 0.58 6.35
C ARG A 164 -19.79 -0.74 6.30
#